data_AF-A4WZ24-F1
#
_entry.id   AF-A4WZ24-F1
#
_cell.length_a   1.000
_cell.length_b   1.000
_cell.length_c   1.000
_cell.angle_alpha   90.00
_cell.angle_beta   90.00
_cell.angle_gamma   90.00
#
_symmetry.space_group_name_H-M   'P 1'
#
loop_
_entity.id
_entity.type
_entity.pdbx_description
1 polymer ?
#
loop_
_entity_poly.entity_id
_entity_poly.type
_entity_poly.pdbx_seq_one_letter_code
_entity_poly.pdbx_strand_id
1 'polypeptide(L)' 'MRKALRTLKGYTGRVMRGIRRQLDEIPEGPLRERVLDKLVLVSRLLHQRPKDPGKTYALHEPEVDCIAKG' A
#
# COMPACT_ATOMS: atom_id res chain seq x y z
N MET A 1 -2.80 -12.88 -16.33
CA MET A 1 -2.54 -12.14 -15.07
C MET A 1 -1.80 -10.81 -15.20
N ARG A 2 -0.70 -10.69 -15.98
CA ARG A 2 0.10 -9.43 -16.05
C ARG A 2 -0.72 -8.15 -16.32
N LYS A 3 -1.68 -8.17 -17.26
CA LYS A 3 -2.55 -7.03 -17.56
C LYS A 3 -3.43 -6.63 -16.36
N ALA A 4 -4.07 -7.61 -15.71
CA ALA A 4 -4.89 -7.38 -14.53
C ALA A 4 -4.08 -6.78 -13.38
N LEU A 5 -2.90 -7.33 -13.09
CA LEU A 5 -1.99 -6.80 -12.06
C LEU A 5 -1.55 -5.37 -12.37
N ARG A 6 -1.22 -5.07 -13.64
CA ARG A 6 -0.87 -3.70 -14.07
C ARG A 6 -2.05 -2.74 -13.86
N THR A 7 -3.26 -3.16 -14.22
CA THR A 7 -4.48 -2.37 -14.02
C THR A 7 -4.72 -2.09 -12.55
N LEU A 8 -4.65 -3.13 -11.68
CA LEU A 8 -4.79 -2.98 -10.23
C LEU A 8 -3.75 -2.03 -9.67
N LYS A 9 -2.46 -2.18 -10.02
CA LYS A 9 -1.39 -1.26 -9.62
C LYS A 9 -1.70 0.18 -10.02
N GLY A 10 -2.25 0.39 -11.21
CA GLY A 10 -2.67 1.69 -11.70
C GLY A 10 -3.85 2.29 -10.93
N TYR A 11 -4.86 1.49 -10.56
CA TYR A 11 -5.98 1.94 -9.73
C TYR A 11 -5.53 2.27 -8.32
N THR A 12 -4.78 1.38 -7.66
CA THR A 12 -4.24 1.61 -6.31
C THR A 12 -3.40 2.88 -6.27
N GLY A 13 -2.50 3.08 -7.24
CA GLY A 13 -1.68 4.29 -7.31
C GLY A 13 -2.49 5.57 -7.53
N ARG A 14 -3.61 5.50 -8.26
CA ARG A 14 -4.53 6.64 -8.43
C ARG A 14 -5.24 6.98 -7.12
N VAL A 15 -5.80 5.99 -6.43
CA VAL A 15 -6.47 6.18 -5.14
C VAL A 15 -5.50 6.75 -4.10
N MET A 16 -4.29 6.18 -3.99
CA MET A 16 -3.25 6.68 -3.08
C MET A 16 -2.93 8.16 -3.35
N ARG A 17 -2.77 8.57 -4.61
CA ARG A 17 -2.51 9.97 -4.96
C ARG A 17 -3.72 10.87 -4.67
N GLY A 18 -4.94 10.39 -4.88
CA GLY A 18 -6.16 11.12 -4.53
C GLY A 18 -6.21 11.43 -3.03
N ILE A 19 -6.06 10.41 -2.19
CA ILE A 19 -6.05 10.56 -0.74
C ILE A 19 -4.91 11.49 -0.28
N ARG A 20 -3.69 11.33 -0.83
CA ARG A 20 -2.57 12.22 -0.49
C ARG A 20 -2.84 13.69 -0.79
N ARG A 21 -3.60 14.00 -1.83
CA ARG A 21 -3.96 15.40 -2.17
C ARG A 21 -4.97 16.01 -1.22
N GLN A 22 -5.81 15.18 -0.61
CA GLN A 22 -6.83 15.59 0.36
C GLN A 22 -6.32 15.51 1.81
N LEU A 23 -5.05 15.16 2.02
CA LEU A 23 -4.51 14.92 3.35
C LEU A 23 -4.58 16.16 4.24
N ASP A 24 -4.40 17.35 3.66
CA ASP A 24 -4.47 18.62 4.38
C ASP A 24 -5.90 19.02 4.74
N GLU A 25 -6.91 18.40 4.11
CA GLU A 25 -8.32 18.55 4.49
C GLU A 25 -8.68 17.70 5.72
N ILE A 26 -7.80 16.76 6.11
CA ILE A 26 -7.99 15.92 7.30
C ILE A 26 -7.38 16.65 8.51
N PRO A 27 -8.18 17.00 9.54
CA PRO A 27 -7.66 17.60 10.76
C PRO A 27 -6.57 16.73 11.39
N GLU A 28 -5.61 17.37 12.05
CA GLU A 28 -4.60 16.66 12.83
C GLU A 28 -5.24 15.74 13.89
N GLY A 29 -4.61 14.60 14.14
CA GLY A 29 -5.03 13.64 15.15
C GLY A 29 -5.08 12.20 14.66
N PRO A 30 -5.67 11.29 15.47
CA PRO A 30 -5.55 9.85 15.26
C PRO A 30 -6.06 9.34 13.92
N LEU A 31 -7.04 10.02 13.32
CA LEU A 31 -7.53 9.67 11.98
C LEU A 31 -6.47 9.95 10.91
N ARG A 32 -5.83 11.13 10.96
CA ARG A 32 -4.81 11.51 10.00
C ARG A 32 -3.59 10.60 10.11
N GLU A 33 -3.18 10.25 11.32
CA GLU A 33 -2.11 9.29 11.58
C GLU A 33 -2.42 7.92 10.96
N ARG A 34 -3.63 7.37 11.19
CA ARG A 34 -4.04 6.09 10.57
C ARG A 34 -4.06 6.16 9.05
N VAL A 35 -4.48 7.29 8.47
CA VAL A 35 -4.45 7.49 7.02
C VAL A 35 -3.01 7.50 6.52
N LEU A 36 -2.11 8.20 7.21
CA LEU A 36 -0.68 8.23 6.90
C LEU A 36 -0.06 6.82 6.96
N ASP A 37 -0.34 6.04 8.00
CA ASP A 37 0.15 4.67 8.15
C ASP A 37 -0.28 3.79 6.96
N LYS A 38 -1.55 3.90 6.55
CA LYS A 38 -2.06 3.18 5.38
C LYS A 38 -1.41 3.65 4.08
N LEU A 39 -1.16 4.96 3.94
CA LEU A 39 -0.45 5.49 2.77
C LEU A 39 1.00 4.99 2.71
N VAL A 40 1.71 4.90 3.84
CA VAL A 40 3.05 4.32 3.92
C VAL A 40 3.03 2.86 3.46
N LEU A 41 2.08 2.06 3.98
CA LEU A 41 1.97 0.66 3.62
C LEU A 41 1.64 0.44 2.13
N VAL A 42 0.69 1.20 1.58
CA VAL A 42 0.36 1.15 0.16
C VAL A 42 1.53 1.62 -0.71
N SER A 43 2.28 2.63 -0.27
CA SER A 43 3.49 3.08 -0.95
C SER A 43 4.53 1.95 -1.02
N ARG A 44 4.80 1.26 0.09
CA ARG A 44 5.70 0.09 0.13
C ARG A 44 5.24 -0.99 -0.84
N LEU A 45 3.95 -1.34 -0.84
CA LEU A 45 3.37 -2.32 -1.76
C LEU A 45 3.55 -1.95 -3.24
N LEU A 46 3.41 -0.66 -3.60
CA LEU A 46 3.54 -0.22 -4.99
C LEU A 46 4.99 -0.17 -5.48
N HIS A 47 5.95 0.07 -4.58
CA HIS A 47 7.36 0.23 -4.90
C HIS A 47 8.21 -1.02 -4.65
N GLN A 48 7.73 -2.01 -3.88
CA GLN A 48 8.45 -3.27 -3.68
C GLN A 48 8.73 -3.98 -5.01
N ARG A 49 9.94 -4.52 -5.13
CA ARG A 49 10.41 -5.26 -6.29
C ARG A 49 10.47 -6.76 -5.99
N PRO A 50 10.49 -7.62 -7.01
CA PRO A 50 10.50 -9.07 -6.83
C PRO A 50 11.65 -9.63 -5.98
N LYS A 51 12.74 -8.89 -5.78
CA LYS A 51 13.91 -9.33 -4.99
C LYS A 51 14.10 -8.57 -3.67
N ASP A 52 13.21 -7.63 -3.35
CA ASP A 52 13.33 -6.89 -2.10
C ASP A 52 12.98 -7.83 -0.92
N PRO A 53 13.75 -7.81 0.19
CA PRO A 53 13.41 -8.57 1.40
C PRO A 53 12.22 -7.93 2.15
N GLY A 54 11.58 -8.69 3.04
CA GLY A 54 10.47 -8.19 3.86
C GLY A 54 9.31 -7.64 3.03
N LYS A 55 8.76 -8.44 2.11
CA LYS A 55 7.66 -7.96 1.26
C LYS A 55 6.36 -7.94 2.03
N THR A 56 5.52 -6.97 1.69
CA THR A 56 4.13 -7.00 2.13
C THR A 56 3.37 -7.97 1.24
N TYR A 57 2.94 -9.09 1.81
CA TYR A 57 2.12 -10.08 1.12
C TYR A 57 0.62 -9.88 1.39
N ALA A 58 0.26 -9.38 2.57
CA ALA A 58 -1.10 -9.05 2.97
C ALA A 58 -1.17 -7.60 3.52
N LEU A 59 -2.08 -6.78 2.99
CA LEU A 59 -2.28 -5.40 3.50
C LEU A 59 -3.01 -5.35 4.86
N HIS A 60 -3.82 -6.37 5.16
CA HIS A 60 -4.52 -6.48 6.43
C HIS A 60 -3.59 -6.98 7.55
N GLU A 61 -2.57 -7.76 7.18
CA GLU A 61 -1.59 -8.36 8.09
C GLU A 61 -0.17 -8.17 7.51
N PRO A 62 0.37 -6.93 7.54
CA PRO A 62 1.62 -6.60 6.86
C PRO A 62 2.88 -7.20 7.51
N GLU A 63 2.77 -7.61 8.78
CA GLU A 63 3.83 -8.25 9.56
C GLU A 63 3.90 -9.77 9.35
N VAL A 64 2.90 -10.36 8.67
CA VAL A 64 2.88 -11.81 8.41
C VAL A 64 3.79 -12.12 7.22
N ASP A 65 4.79 -12.97 7.49
CA ASP A 65 5.61 -13.55 6.44
C ASP A 65 4.82 -14.64 5.69
N CYS A 66 4.80 -14.55 4.35
CA CYS A 66 4.31 -15.64 3.54
C CYS A 66 5.32 -16.78 3.53
N ILE A 67 5.04 -17.82 4.31
CA ILE A 67 5.71 -19.12 4.22
C ILE A 67 5.12 -19.83 2.99
N ALA A 68 5.68 -19.58 1.81
CA ALA A 68 5.27 -20.30 0.61
C ALA A 68 5.50 -21.81 0.84
N LYS A 69 4.45 -22.63 0.72
CA LYS A 69 4.63 -24.05 0.41
C LYS A 69 5.00 -24.13 -1.07
N GLY A 70 6.27 -24.38 -1.35
CA GLY A 70 6.83 -24.88 -2.62
C GLY A 70 6.24 -24.34 -3.91
#